data_AF-A0A3Q9JQM1-F1
#
_entry.id   AF-A0A3Q9JQM1-F1
#
_cell.length_a   1.000
_cell.length_b   1.000
_cell.length_c   1.000
_cell.angle_alpha   90.00
_cell.angle_beta   90.00
_cell.angle_gamma   90.00
#
_symmetry.space_group_name_H-M   'P 1'
#
loop_
_entity.id
_entity.type
_entity.pdbx_description
1 polymer ?
#
loop_
_entity_poly.entity_id
_entity_poly.type
_entity_poly.pdbx_seq_one_letter_code
_entity_poly.pdbx_strand_id
1 'polypeptide(L)'
;LTFSEARKMPVQEIHLKTVLQELNFTREQFIDLCILMGCDYLDSIRGIGPKKSIELIRAYKSIQKILKNIDKDKFPPPENWNYEGARDLFFNPEVTDPETIELKWTE
;
A
#
# COMPACT_ATOMS: atom_id res chain seq x y z
N LEU A 1 -3.22 14.05 -2.66
CA LEU A 1 -3.94 15.18 -3.31
C LEU A 1 -4.72 15.92 -2.23
N THR A 2 -4.12 16.92 -1.61
CA THR A 2 -4.80 17.79 -0.65
C THR A 2 -5.27 19.03 -1.39
N PHE A 3 -6.59 19.20 -1.50
CA PHE A 3 -7.23 20.30 -2.19
C PHE A 3 -7.76 21.32 -1.17
N SER A 4 -7.75 22.61 -1.51
CA SER A 4 -8.40 23.63 -0.69
C SER A 4 -9.92 23.39 -0.64
N GLU A 5 -10.52 23.52 0.55
CA GLU A 5 -11.97 23.41 0.81
C GLU A 5 -12.82 24.25 -0.19
N ALA A 6 -12.29 25.39 -0.62
CA ALA A 6 -12.89 26.27 -1.63
C ALA A 6 -13.24 25.59 -2.97
N ARG A 7 -12.62 24.44 -3.29
CA ARG A 7 -12.87 23.71 -4.54
C ARG A 7 -14.18 22.92 -4.55
N LYS A 8 -14.91 22.82 -3.42
CA LYS A 8 -16.22 22.14 -3.31
C LYS A 8 -16.26 20.77 -4.01
N MET A 9 -15.18 19.99 -3.87
CA MET A 9 -15.13 18.68 -4.51
C MET A 9 -16.14 17.74 -3.84
N PRO A 10 -16.79 16.86 -4.62
CA PRO A 10 -17.69 15.86 -4.06
C PRO A 10 -16.92 14.92 -3.13
N VAL A 11 -17.61 14.39 -2.11
CA VAL A 11 -17.09 13.33 -1.26
C VAL A 11 -16.78 12.12 -2.13
N GLN A 12 -15.57 11.56 -1.95
CA GLN A 12 -15.15 10.35 -2.63
C GLN A 12 -15.12 9.21 -1.62
N GLU A 13 -15.77 8.10 -1.96
CA GLU A 13 -15.79 6.89 -1.16
C GLU A 13 -15.06 5.76 -1.91
N ILE A 14 -14.14 5.09 -1.23
CA ILE A 14 -13.33 4.01 -1.81
C ILE A 14 -13.63 2.71 -1.06
N HIS A 15 -14.17 1.75 -1.80
CA HIS A 15 -14.49 0.43 -1.28
C HIS A 15 -13.32 -0.53 -1.51
N LEU A 16 -12.64 -0.94 -0.44
CA LEU A 16 -11.50 -1.86 -0.53
C LEU A 16 -11.85 -3.17 -1.27
N LYS A 17 -13.04 -3.74 -0.99
CA LYS A 17 -13.51 -4.96 -1.65
C LYS A 17 -13.56 -4.82 -3.17
N THR A 18 -14.12 -3.72 -3.67
CA THR A 18 -14.18 -3.42 -5.10
C THR A 18 -12.79 -3.28 -5.70
N VAL A 19 -11.89 -2.55 -5.02
CA VAL A 19 -10.50 -2.38 -5.47
C VAL A 19 -9.78 -3.73 -5.62
N LEU A 20 -9.89 -4.61 -4.61
CA LEU A 20 -9.28 -5.94 -4.64
C LEU A 20 -9.85 -6.82 -5.76
N GLN A 21 -11.17 -6.77 -5.97
CA GLN A 21 -11.85 -7.52 -7.04
C GLN A 21 -11.42 -7.05 -8.43
N GLU A 22 -11.44 -5.74 -8.69
CA GLU A 22 -11.05 -5.16 -9.98
C GLU A 22 -9.57 -5.37 -10.30
N LEU A 23 -8.70 -5.33 -9.28
CA LEU A 23 -7.28 -5.64 -9.45
C LEU A 23 -7.01 -7.16 -9.55
N ASN A 24 -7.96 -7.98 -9.13
CA ASN A 24 -7.84 -9.42 -8.90
C ASN A 24 -6.69 -9.78 -7.96
N PHE A 25 -6.55 -9.02 -6.88
CA PHE A 25 -5.48 -9.14 -5.89
C PHE A 25 -6.01 -9.62 -4.54
N THR A 26 -5.18 -10.37 -3.81
CA THR A 26 -5.41 -10.62 -2.38
C THR A 26 -4.99 -9.38 -1.56
N ARG A 27 -5.37 -9.35 -0.28
CA ARG A 27 -4.96 -8.26 0.64
C ARG A 27 -3.43 -8.17 0.75
N GLU A 28 -2.74 -9.31 0.78
CA GLU A 28 -1.27 -9.42 0.82
C GLU A 28 -0.63 -8.79 -0.43
N GLN A 29 -1.16 -9.14 -1.61
CA GLN A 29 -0.69 -8.58 -2.88
C GLN A 29 -0.95 -7.08 -2.99
N PHE A 30 -2.07 -6.62 -2.44
CA PHE A 30 -2.41 -5.20 -2.42
C PHE A 30 -1.51 -4.40 -1.47
N ILE A 31 -1.17 -4.92 -0.29
CA ILE A 31 -0.20 -4.29 0.61
C ILE A 31 1.18 -4.23 -0.06
N ASP A 32 1.62 -5.32 -0.69
CA ASP A 32 2.87 -5.34 -1.45
C ASP A 32 2.87 -4.34 -2.61
N LEU A 33 1.74 -4.17 -3.29
CA LEU A 33 1.56 -3.12 -4.29
C LEU A 33 1.76 -1.73 -3.67
N CYS A 34 1.09 -1.43 -2.56
CA CYS A 34 1.20 -0.14 -1.88
C CYS A 34 2.64 0.17 -1.46
N ILE A 35 3.36 -0.81 -0.91
CA ILE A 35 4.78 -0.64 -0.54
C ILE A 35 5.63 -0.31 -1.77
N LEU A 36 5.44 -1.01 -2.90
CA LEU A 36 6.19 -0.75 -4.13
C LEU A 36 5.88 0.60 -4.77
N MET A 37 4.64 1.06 -4.67
CA MET A 37 4.24 2.40 -5.14
C MET A 37 4.84 3.52 -4.29
N GLY A 38 5.27 3.21 -3.07
CA GLY A 38 5.75 4.14 -2.07
C GLY A 38 4.75 4.29 -0.93
N CYS A 39 5.26 4.26 0.30
CA CYS A 39 4.50 4.49 1.53
C CYS A 39 5.36 5.25 2.54
N ASP A 40 4.78 5.67 3.66
CA ASP A 40 5.47 6.52 4.63
C ASP A 40 6.44 5.75 5.55
N TYR A 41 6.45 4.41 5.50
CA TYR A 41 7.24 3.58 6.40
C TYR A 41 8.61 3.17 5.82
N LEU A 42 8.83 3.34 4.51
CA LEU A 42 10.07 2.97 3.83
C LEU A 42 10.24 3.72 2.51
N ASP A 43 11.50 3.89 2.10
CA ASP A 43 11.85 4.36 0.77
C ASP A 43 11.31 3.43 -0.33
N SER A 44 11.01 3.99 -1.50
CA SER A 44 10.58 3.23 -2.67
C SER A 44 11.77 2.84 -3.56
N ILE A 45 11.59 1.80 -4.38
CA ILE A 45 12.59 1.42 -5.38
C ILE A 45 12.55 2.44 -6.52
N ARG A 46 13.64 3.20 -6.70
CA ARG A 46 13.73 4.23 -7.74
C ARG A 46 13.42 3.63 -9.12
N GLY A 47 12.52 4.27 -9.85
CA GLY A 47 12.09 3.83 -11.19
C GLY A 47 10.95 2.81 -11.20
N ILE A 48 10.49 2.34 -10.04
CA ILE A 48 9.28 1.53 -9.89
C ILE A 48 8.14 2.43 -9.37
N GLY A 49 7.25 2.85 -10.27
CA GLY A 49 6.05 3.63 -9.93
C GLY A 49 4.76 2.80 -10.02
N PRO A 50 3.57 3.44 -10.00
CA PRO A 50 2.28 2.75 -9.96
C PRO A 50 2.07 1.69 -11.07
N LYS A 51 2.31 2.08 -12.32
CA LYS A 51 2.16 1.17 -13.47
C LYS A 51 3.06 -0.07 -13.35
N LYS A 52 4.34 0.16 -13.03
CA LYS A 52 5.33 -0.92 -12.93
C LYS A 52 5.05 -1.84 -11.75
N SER A 53 4.61 -1.28 -10.63
CA SER A 53 4.25 -2.03 -9.42
C SER A 53 3.11 -3.01 -9.69
N ILE A 54 2.06 -2.58 -10.41
CA ILE A 54 0.95 -3.46 -10.81
C ILE A 54 1.43 -4.59 -11.73
N GLU A 55 2.26 -4.28 -12.72
CA GLU A 55 2.85 -5.29 -13.62
C GLU A 55 3.65 -6.35 -12.84
N LEU A 56 4.51 -5.90 -11.92
CA LEU A 56 5.36 -6.77 -11.11
C LEU A 56 4.56 -7.64 -10.14
N ILE A 57 3.56 -7.08 -9.46
CA ILE A 57 2.70 -7.86 -8.56
C ILE A 57 1.86 -8.87 -9.35
N ARG A 58 1.36 -8.51 -10.53
CA ARG A 58 0.64 -9.48 -11.40
C ARG A 58 1.53 -10.65 -11.80
N ALA A 59 2.78 -10.40 -12.16
CA ALA A 59 3.73 -11.41 -12.61
C ALA A 59 4.24 -12.30 -11.46
N TYR A 60 4.65 -11.69 -10.35
CA TYR A 60 5.43 -12.37 -9.32
C TYR A 60 4.69 -12.56 -7.98
N LYS A 61 3.53 -11.92 -7.80
CA LYS A 61 2.62 -12.06 -6.65
C LYS A 61 3.14 -11.61 -5.28
N SER A 62 4.43 -11.28 -5.13
CA SER A 62 5.01 -10.84 -3.84
C SER A 62 6.31 -10.08 -4.03
N ILE A 63 6.65 -9.16 -3.13
CA ILE A 63 7.92 -8.42 -3.14
C ILE A 63 9.13 -9.37 -3.09
N GLN A 64 9.09 -10.43 -2.28
CA GLN A 64 10.12 -11.46 -2.22
C GLN A 64 10.46 -12.02 -3.60
N LYS A 65 9.43 -12.38 -4.39
CA LYS A 65 9.62 -12.93 -5.74
C LYS A 65 10.04 -11.86 -6.73
N ILE A 66 9.56 -10.63 -6.59
CA ILE A 66 9.98 -9.49 -7.42
C ILE A 66 11.49 -9.27 -7.26
N LEU A 67 11.98 -9.13 -6.02
CA LEU A 67 13.40 -8.88 -5.73
C LEU A 67 14.35 -9.98 -6.26
N LYS A 68 13.84 -11.21 -6.44
CA LYS A 68 14.60 -12.33 -7.03
C LYS A 68 14.67 -12.27 -8.56
N ASN A 69 13.72 -11.60 -9.22
CA ASN A 69 13.56 -11.65 -10.67
C ASN A 69 13.74 -10.29 -11.38
N ILE A 70 13.83 -9.17 -10.64
CA ILE A 70 14.13 -7.87 -11.23
C ILE A 70 15.62 -7.69 -11.50
N ASP A 71 15.91 -6.86 -12.50
CA ASP A 71 17.25 -6.32 -12.74
C ASP A 71 17.60 -5.31 -11.64
N LYS A 72 18.52 -5.71 -10.75
CA LYS A 72 18.94 -4.90 -9.60
C LYS A 72 19.89 -3.77 -9.97
N ASP A 73 20.56 -3.85 -11.12
CA ASP A 73 21.42 -2.76 -11.59
C ASP A 73 20.54 -1.60 -12.08
N LYS A 74 19.41 -1.93 -12.72
CA LYS A 74 18.42 -0.96 -13.16
C LYS A 74 17.49 -0.46 -12.06
N PHE A 75 17.07 -1.36 -11.16
CA PHE A 75 16.12 -1.07 -10.08
C PHE A 75 16.71 -1.48 -8.73
N PRO A 76 17.78 -0.80 -8.26
CA PRO A 76 18.41 -1.14 -6.99
C PRO A 76 17.42 -0.87 -5.85
N PRO A 77 17.10 -1.88 -5.02
CA PRO A 77 16.36 -1.65 -3.79
C PRO A 77 17.15 -0.74 -2.83
N PRO A 78 16.48 0.03 -1.96
CA PRO A 78 17.15 0.79 -0.92
C PRO A 78 18.06 -0.07 -0.04
N GLU A 79 19.06 0.55 0.59
CA GLU A 79 19.91 -0.16 1.55
C GLU A 79 19.09 -0.54 2.79
N ASN A 80 19.29 -1.75 3.33
CA ASN A 80 18.56 -2.27 4.49
C ASN A 80 17.03 -2.18 4.35
N TRP A 81 16.51 -2.41 3.15
CA TRP A 81 15.08 -2.26 2.83
C TRP A 81 14.19 -3.27 3.58
N ASN A 82 13.72 -2.88 4.76
CA ASN A 82 12.86 -3.70 5.63
C ASN A 82 11.38 -3.64 5.21
N TYR A 83 11.09 -4.11 3.99
CA TYR A 83 9.71 -4.16 3.51
C TYR A 83 8.85 -5.19 4.28
N GLU A 84 9.46 -6.19 4.92
CA GLU A 84 8.74 -7.16 5.74
C GLU A 84 8.20 -6.52 7.03
N GLY A 85 8.98 -5.66 7.69
CA GLY A 85 8.52 -4.91 8.84
C GLY A 85 7.38 -3.95 8.50
N ALA A 86 7.45 -3.26 7.36
CA ALA A 86 6.33 -2.42 6.93
C ALA A 86 5.10 -3.21 6.52
N ARG A 87 5.28 -4.38 5.89
CA ARG A 87 4.17 -5.29 5.62
C ARG A 87 3.48 -5.68 6.91
N ASP A 88 4.26 -6.02 7.95
CA ASP A 88 3.71 -6.35 9.26
C ASP A 88 2.92 -5.18 9.87
N LEU A 89 3.44 -3.94 9.81
CA LEU A 89 2.72 -2.75 10.26
C LEU A 89 1.35 -2.57 9.56
N PHE A 90 1.24 -2.93 8.27
CA PHE A 90 -0.05 -2.88 7.56
C PHE A 90 -1.00 -4.02 7.92
N PHE A 91 -0.48 -5.19 8.29
CA PHE A 91 -1.28 -6.36 8.65
C PHE A 91 -1.73 -6.34 10.11
N ASN A 92 -0.81 -5.99 10.99
CA ASN A 92 -0.92 -6.00 12.44
C ASN A 92 -0.63 -4.59 12.99
N PRO A 93 -1.37 -3.55 12.56
CA PRO A 93 -1.21 -2.23 13.14
C PRO A 93 -1.62 -2.26 14.61
N GLU A 94 -0.93 -1.47 15.43
CA GLU A 94 -1.38 -1.20 16.79
C GLU A 94 -2.69 -0.39 16.71
N VAL A 95 -3.79 -1.03 17.08
CA VAL A 95 -5.13 -0.41 17.06
C VAL A 95 -5.82 -0.64 18.39
N THR A 96 -6.62 0.34 18.81
CA THR A 96 -7.47 0.21 19.99
C THR A 96 -8.59 -0.78 19.72
N ASP A 97 -8.94 -1.58 20.74
CA ASP A 97 -10.09 -2.49 20.68
C ASP A 97 -11.40 -1.69 20.51
N PRO A 98 -12.11 -1.85 19.38
CA PRO A 98 -13.35 -1.12 19.13
C PRO A 98 -14.43 -1.36 20.18
N GLU A 99 -14.49 -2.55 20.79
CA GLU A 99 -15.51 -2.89 21.78
C GLU A 99 -15.36 -2.11 23.09
N THR A 100 -14.17 -1.54 23.32
CA THR A 100 -13.89 -0.67 24.48
C THR A 100 -14.31 0.78 24.24
N ILE A 101 -14.70 1.15 23.02
CA ILE A 101 -14.97 2.53 22.62
C ILE A 101 -16.49 2.78 22.58
N GLU A 102 -16.97 3.69 23.43
CA GLU A 102 -18.34 4.20 23.38
C GLU A 102 -18.37 5.59 22.74
N LEU A 103 -18.93 5.69 21.53
CA LEU A 103 -19.09 6.99 20.85
C LEU A 103 -20.38 7.66 21.31
N LYS A 104 -20.27 8.86 21.91
CA LYS A 104 -21.39 9.71 22.31
C LYS A 104 -21.33 11.06 21.62
N TRP A 105 -22.47 11.51 21.12
CA TRP A 105 -22.66 12.87 20.61
C TRP A 105 -23.65 13.58 21.52
N THR A 106 -23.22 14.63 22.19
CA THR A 106 -24.07 15.48 23.04
C THR A 106 -24.37 16.80 22.32
N GLU A 107 -25.48 17.45 22.68
CA GLU A 107 -25.84 18.80 22.20
C GLU A 107 -24.81 19.86 22.62
#